data_AF-A0A3M2X2Y8-F1
#
_entry.id   AF-A0A3M2X2Y8-F1
#
_cell.length_a   1.000
_cell.length_b   1.000
_cell.length_c   1.000
_cell.angle_alpha   90.00
_cell.angle_beta   90.00
_cell.angle_gamma   90.00
#
_symmetry.space_group_name_H-M   'P 1'
#
loop_
_entity.id
_entity.type
_entity.pdbx_description
1 polymer ?
#
loop_
_entity_poly.entity_id
_entity_poly.type
_entity_poly.pdbx_seq_one_letter_code
_entity_poly.pdbx_strand_id
1 'polypeptide(L)'
;MPKTRYGQYLRADGTPFGDIAPPPPSSTRLPKGDNLVLVIPRGHKTAQVIGDMNRTLKKAREAAGAVSDAERGHIRAKSGLSEAIEGLDAEKNKAAYRVLGSTPFCLAVLMLEVWNVSSEVSAWEQTVREKNKYRASGGVLSAGLDLAIALEALAVKFAGTQSAIALSRKTLLTVSETQAKRWLGTALGNILTKELTARLILQFLSGVALTGLNLYDAWHAWHWNDQATYGYLLISTGGLAGTLGAGFGGATKLFKLNALSWIALLLIGAGVGVVVLLSSTPMESWLANGPFGKSNRADHYLQDPQEAFYRLISLLAGITIIISKNPSYDPQATFDAHAETPYAIRISDTIIRLESRLPGLISRLDSLSIQAECRLKLVSNVSSNQGIPYQTNAKNSLRPESPKAQRLHPDALELYFSTPTNTTSSTGNTTHHFEWAVRAQFTLIRSGEKRCFPAPPIKDGTQFSEAWAKPDFNKVNQPFWADESTHKAKPND
;
A
#
# COMPACT_ATOMS: atom_id res chain seq x y z
N MET A 1 -40.75 10.23 13.07
CA MET A 1 -39.54 9.56 12.53
C MET A 1 -39.69 8.06 12.67
N PRO A 2 -39.55 7.24 11.60
CA PRO A 2 -39.20 5.86 11.80
C PRO A 2 -37.73 5.83 12.26
N LYS A 3 -37.51 5.59 13.55
CA LYS A 3 -36.19 5.25 14.07
C LYS A 3 -35.81 3.90 13.45
N THR A 4 -34.98 3.88 12.41
CA THR A 4 -34.34 2.64 11.96
C THR A 4 -33.55 2.10 13.15
N ARG A 5 -33.94 0.95 13.67
CA ARG A 5 -33.24 0.33 14.80
C ARG A 5 -31.94 -0.25 14.27
N TYR A 6 -30.81 0.11 14.88
CA TYR A 6 -29.54 -0.55 14.59
C TYR A 6 -29.69 -2.06 14.72
N GLY A 7 -29.08 -2.80 13.79
CA GLY A 7 -29.13 -4.25 13.72
C GLY A 7 -30.40 -4.82 13.09
N GLN A 8 -31.36 -4.01 12.64
CA GLN A 8 -32.52 -4.47 11.88
C GLN A 8 -32.13 -4.79 10.43
N TYR A 9 -32.63 -5.90 9.91
CA TYR A 9 -32.53 -6.25 8.50
C TYR A 9 -33.49 -5.40 7.66
N LEU A 10 -32.96 -4.85 6.57
CA LEU A 10 -33.66 -3.97 5.64
C LEU A 10 -33.51 -4.49 4.22
N ARG A 11 -34.47 -4.14 3.36
CA ARG A 11 -34.35 -4.34 1.92
C ARG A 11 -33.25 -3.44 1.34
N ALA A 12 -32.88 -3.71 0.09
CA ALA A 12 -31.88 -2.96 -0.65
C ALA A 12 -32.11 -1.42 -0.65
N ASP A 13 -33.37 -1.00 -0.65
CA ASP A 13 -33.80 0.41 -0.65
C ASP A 13 -33.86 1.04 0.75
N GLY A 14 -33.57 0.27 1.80
CA GLY A 14 -33.58 0.73 3.20
C GLY A 14 -34.95 0.61 3.87
N THR A 15 -35.94 0.07 3.18
CA THR A 15 -37.26 -0.18 3.77
C THR A 15 -37.23 -1.45 4.64
N PRO A 16 -37.99 -1.50 5.75
CA PRO A 16 -38.14 -2.73 6.54
C PRO A 16 -38.75 -3.86 5.69
N PHE A 17 -38.33 -5.09 5.97
CA PHE A 17 -39.01 -6.29 5.47
C PHE A 17 -40.45 -6.33 6.02
N GLY A 18 -41.44 -6.35 5.12
CA GLY A 18 -42.87 -6.41 5.47
C GLY A 18 -43.32 -7.79 5.99
N ASP A 19 -42.42 -8.75 5.95
CA ASP A 19 -42.56 -10.18 6.24
C ASP A 19 -42.08 -10.56 7.66
N ILE A 20 -41.52 -9.62 8.43
CA ILE A 20 -41.23 -9.81 9.85
C ILE A 20 -42.29 -9.07 10.67
N ALA A 21 -42.94 -9.76 11.61
CA ALA A 21 -43.86 -9.10 12.54
C ALA A 21 -43.15 -7.94 13.24
N PRO A 22 -43.69 -6.71 13.22
CA PRO A 22 -43.11 -5.62 14.00
C PRO A 22 -43.08 -6.06 15.48
N PRO A 23 -41.98 -5.82 16.21
CA PRO A 23 -41.94 -6.15 17.63
C PRO A 23 -43.11 -5.46 18.35
N PRO A 24 -43.63 -6.05 19.45
CA PRO A 24 -44.83 -5.58 20.12
C PRO A 24 -44.74 -4.08 20.42
N PRO A 25 -45.83 -3.32 20.23
CA PRO A 25 -45.80 -1.87 20.30
C PRO A 25 -45.46 -1.42 21.72
N SER A 26 -44.31 -0.76 21.93
CA SER A 26 -44.17 0.11 23.09
C SER A 26 -45.04 1.34 22.82
N SER A 27 -46.10 1.48 23.60
CA SER A 27 -47.10 2.53 23.50
C SER A 27 -46.50 3.92 23.32
N THR A 28 -46.62 4.50 22.13
CA THR A 28 -46.84 5.94 21.87
C THR A 28 -47.00 6.14 20.36
N ARG A 29 -48.21 6.52 19.92
CA ARG A 29 -48.48 6.99 18.56
C ARG A 29 -47.58 8.18 18.23
N LEU A 30 -47.04 8.24 17.01
CA LEU A 30 -46.36 9.43 16.49
C LEU A 30 -46.85 9.76 15.07
N PRO A 31 -47.01 11.06 14.73
CA PRO A 31 -47.51 11.54 13.44
C PRO A 31 -46.42 11.53 12.34
N LYS A 32 -46.88 11.57 11.08
CA LYS A 32 -46.07 11.66 9.84
C LYS A 32 -45.37 13.02 9.73
N GLY A 33 -44.12 13.00 9.27
CA GLY A 33 -43.35 14.17 8.87
C GLY A 33 -42.00 13.77 8.25
N ASP A 34 -41.65 14.47 7.16
CA ASP A 34 -40.42 14.33 6.37
C ASP A 34 -39.23 14.98 7.10
N ASN A 35 -38.03 14.42 6.91
CA ASN A 35 -36.70 14.80 7.46
C ASN A 35 -36.14 13.82 8.51
N LEU A 36 -34.97 13.24 8.17
CA LEU A 36 -34.22 12.24 8.95
C LEU A 36 -33.13 12.95 9.78
N VAL A 37 -33.17 12.82 11.11
CA VAL A 37 -32.11 13.32 12.02
C VAL A 37 -31.67 12.18 12.94
N LEU A 38 -30.35 11.98 13.05
CA LEU A 38 -29.70 11.01 13.93
C LEU A 38 -29.62 11.57 15.37
N VAL A 39 -30.18 10.88 16.36
CA VAL A 39 -29.96 11.20 17.79
C VAL A 39 -29.61 9.93 18.54
N ILE A 40 -28.41 9.88 19.12
CA ILE A 40 -27.98 8.85 20.08
C ILE A 40 -28.25 9.36 21.50
N PRO A 41 -29.00 8.63 22.36
CA PRO A 41 -29.26 9.03 23.75
C PRO A 41 -28.00 8.94 24.62
N ARG A 42 -27.82 9.92 25.52
CA ARG A 42 -26.65 10.12 26.42
C ARG A 42 -26.37 9.02 27.47
N GLY A 43 -27.08 7.89 27.46
CA GLY A 43 -27.06 6.89 28.55
C GLY A 43 -26.87 5.43 28.14
N HIS A 44 -26.37 5.14 26.94
CA HIS A 44 -26.25 3.76 26.44
C HIS A 44 -25.04 3.01 27.05
N LYS A 45 -25.23 1.77 27.52
CA LYS A 45 -24.23 0.91 28.20
C LYS A 45 -22.89 0.76 27.43
N THR A 46 -22.90 0.91 26.12
CA THR A 46 -21.69 0.88 25.27
C THR A 46 -20.68 1.99 25.60
N ALA A 47 -21.13 3.15 26.10
CA ALA A 47 -20.23 4.24 26.53
C ALA A 47 -19.55 3.96 27.89
N GLN A 48 -20.18 3.16 28.76
CA GLN A 48 -19.58 2.71 30.03
C GLN A 48 -18.54 1.61 29.81
N VAL A 49 -18.80 0.68 28.89
CA VAL A 49 -17.87 -0.41 28.54
C VAL A 49 -16.57 0.12 27.91
N ILE A 50 -16.64 1.19 27.12
CA ILE A 50 -15.45 1.86 26.54
C ILE A 50 -14.67 2.64 27.62
N GLY A 51 -15.36 3.21 28.61
CA GLY A 51 -14.73 3.86 29.77
C GLY A 51 -13.98 2.88 30.68
N ASP A 52 -14.54 1.69 30.89
CA ASP A 52 -13.92 0.65 31.70
C ASP A 52 -12.77 -0.05 30.96
N MET A 53 -12.87 -0.26 29.64
CA MET A 53 -11.77 -0.76 28.80
C MET A 53 -10.55 0.18 28.79
N ASN A 54 -10.77 1.50 28.76
CA ASN A 54 -9.67 2.46 28.82
C ASN A 54 -8.98 2.48 30.20
N ARG A 55 -9.70 2.14 31.29
CA ARG A 55 -9.10 1.99 32.62
C ARG A 55 -8.32 0.70 32.78
N THR A 56 -8.76 -0.41 32.18
CA THR A 56 -8.00 -1.68 32.17
C THR A 56 -6.77 -1.61 31.27
N LEU A 57 -6.85 -0.96 30.10
CA LEU A 57 -5.68 -0.72 29.22
C LEU A 57 -4.66 0.21 29.87
N LYS A 58 -5.10 1.23 30.62
CA LYS A 58 -4.19 2.11 31.37
C LYS A 58 -3.51 1.37 32.53
N LYS A 59 -4.22 0.52 33.29
CA LYS A 59 -3.63 -0.34 34.33
C LYS A 59 -2.68 -1.39 33.77
N ALA A 60 -2.97 -1.98 32.61
CA ALA A 60 -2.07 -2.92 31.93
C ALA A 60 -0.79 -2.24 31.41
N ARG A 61 -0.88 -0.98 30.97
CA ARG A 61 0.27 -0.19 30.51
C ARG A 61 1.13 0.35 31.66
N GLU A 62 0.53 0.65 32.81
CA GLU A 62 1.25 1.02 34.04
C GLU A 62 1.90 -0.20 34.72
N ALA A 63 1.30 -1.40 34.62
CA ALA A 63 1.92 -2.65 35.08
C ALA A 63 3.03 -3.17 34.15
N ALA A 64 2.97 -2.87 32.85
CA ALA A 64 4.04 -3.16 31.89
C ALA A 64 5.21 -2.17 31.95
N GLY A 65 5.06 -1.05 32.67
CA GLY A 65 6.09 -0.02 32.88
C GLY A 65 7.06 -0.30 34.04
N ALA A 66 6.89 -1.41 34.77
CA ALA A 66 7.72 -1.73 35.93
C ALA A 66 8.00 -3.24 36.06
N VAL A 67 8.67 -3.84 35.08
CA VAL A 67 9.51 -5.05 35.30
C VAL A 67 10.78 -4.93 34.46
N SER A 68 11.84 -4.49 35.14
CA SER A 68 13.22 -4.86 34.88
C SER A 68 13.34 -6.38 34.93
N ASP A 69 13.72 -7.01 33.81
CA ASP A 69 14.64 -8.17 33.79
C ASP A 69 14.86 -8.66 32.36
N ALA A 70 15.79 -8.02 31.65
CA ALA A 70 16.49 -8.64 30.52
C ALA A 70 17.93 -8.11 30.37
N GLU A 71 18.58 -7.83 31.50
CA GLU A 71 20.00 -7.43 31.56
C GLU A 71 20.96 -8.63 31.67
N ARG A 72 20.49 -9.86 31.42
CA ARG A 72 21.33 -11.08 31.38
C ARG A 72 21.65 -11.62 29.98
N GLY A 73 21.15 -10.99 28.92
CA GLY A 73 21.48 -11.34 27.52
C GLY A 73 22.73 -10.64 26.97
N HIS A 74 23.17 -9.55 27.60
CA HIS A 74 24.15 -8.65 26.99
C HIS A 74 25.62 -9.01 27.24
N ILE A 75 25.91 -9.96 28.14
CA ILE A 75 27.28 -10.44 28.40
C ILE A 75 27.63 -11.68 27.57
N ARG A 76 26.64 -12.46 27.09
CA ARG A 76 26.89 -13.65 26.25
C ARG A 76 27.00 -13.33 24.74
N ALA A 77 26.58 -12.14 24.31
CA ALA A 77 26.70 -11.69 22.91
C ALA A 77 28.07 -11.07 22.58
N LYS A 78 28.90 -10.72 23.58
CA LYS A 78 30.26 -10.21 23.36
C LYS A 78 31.33 -11.30 23.21
N SER A 79 31.10 -12.53 23.69
CA SER A 79 32.05 -13.63 23.52
C SER A 79 31.98 -14.25 22.12
N GLY A 80 30.77 -14.40 21.55
CA GLY A 80 30.60 -14.95 20.20
C GLY A 80 31.06 -14.03 19.06
N LEU A 81 31.09 -12.71 19.30
CA LEU A 81 31.61 -11.75 18.33
C LEU A 81 33.15 -11.73 18.30
N SER A 82 33.81 -11.95 19.45
CA SER A 82 35.27 -12.07 19.53
C SER A 82 35.77 -13.35 18.86
N GLU A 83 35.03 -14.45 19.01
CA GLU A 83 35.32 -15.74 18.37
C GLU A 83 35.04 -15.74 16.85
N ALA A 84 34.13 -14.87 16.38
CA ALA A 84 33.90 -14.63 14.95
C ALA A 84 34.95 -13.71 14.30
N ILE A 85 35.70 -12.93 15.10
CA ILE A 85 36.75 -12.03 14.61
C ILE A 85 38.11 -12.76 14.49
N GLU A 86 38.38 -13.78 15.31
CA GLU A 86 39.60 -14.59 15.22
C GLU A 86 39.62 -15.61 14.07
N GLY A 87 38.49 -15.85 13.39
CA GLY A 87 38.40 -16.75 12.24
C GLY A 87 38.60 -16.11 10.86
N LEU A 88 38.88 -14.81 10.78
CA LEU A 88 38.73 -14.04 9.53
C LEU A 88 39.98 -13.99 8.63
N ASP A 89 40.89 -14.97 8.71
CA ASP A 89 42.04 -15.06 7.78
C ASP A 89 42.19 -16.42 7.08
N ALA A 90 41.28 -17.37 7.31
CA ALA A 90 41.42 -18.74 6.82
C ALA A 90 40.15 -19.30 6.17
N GLU A 91 39.56 -18.63 5.16
CA GLU A 91 38.63 -19.32 4.23
C GLU A 91 38.24 -18.48 3.00
N LYS A 92 39.16 -18.40 2.03
CA LYS A 92 38.91 -17.83 0.70
C LYS A 92 37.97 -18.66 -0.20
N ASN A 93 37.11 -19.54 0.33
CA ASN A 93 36.39 -20.57 -0.46
C ASN A 93 34.97 -20.99 0.02
N LYS A 94 34.12 -20.09 0.54
CA LYS A 94 32.80 -20.49 1.09
C LYS A 94 31.56 -20.10 0.28
N ALA A 95 30.53 -20.95 0.40
CA ALA A 95 29.24 -21.06 -0.31
C ALA A 95 28.54 -19.77 -0.78
N ALA A 96 28.72 -18.63 -0.08
CA ALA A 96 28.23 -17.32 -0.50
C ALA A 96 28.67 -16.95 -1.93
N TYR A 97 29.89 -17.31 -2.32
CA TYR A 97 30.43 -17.12 -3.68
C TYR A 97 29.66 -17.92 -4.75
N ARG A 98 29.21 -19.12 -4.43
CA ARG A 98 28.48 -20.00 -5.37
C ARG A 98 27.05 -19.51 -5.54
N VAL A 99 26.43 -19.02 -4.47
CA VAL A 99 25.04 -18.54 -4.46
C VAL A 99 24.87 -17.23 -5.22
N LEU A 100 25.69 -16.20 -4.93
CA LEU A 100 25.59 -14.88 -5.59
C LEU A 100 25.92 -14.94 -7.10
N GLY A 101 26.71 -15.94 -7.51
CA GLY A 101 27.04 -16.18 -8.91
C GLY A 101 26.11 -17.16 -9.64
N SER A 102 25.06 -17.66 -8.98
CA SER A 102 24.22 -18.74 -9.51
C SER A 102 23.08 -18.26 -10.42
N THR A 103 22.61 -19.12 -11.33
CA THR A 103 21.44 -18.84 -12.17
C THR A 103 20.15 -18.61 -11.35
N PRO A 104 19.86 -19.38 -10.28
CA PRO A 104 18.71 -19.11 -9.41
C PRO A 104 18.74 -17.72 -8.78
N PHE A 105 19.93 -17.23 -8.38
CA PHE A 105 20.06 -15.88 -7.83
C PHE A 105 19.75 -14.80 -8.89
N CYS A 106 20.26 -14.94 -10.12
CA CYS A 106 19.91 -14.02 -11.20
C CYS A 106 18.41 -14.04 -11.54
N LEU A 107 17.77 -15.22 -11.47
CA LEU A 107 16.31 -15.34 -11.64
C LEU A 107 15.55 -14.65 -10.51
N ALA A 108 15.99 -14.79 -9.27
CA ALA A 108 15.38 -14.10 -8.13
C ALA A 108 15.50 -12.58 -8.24
N VAL A 109 16.67 -12.06 -8.63
CA VAL A 109 16.86 -10.63 -8.90
C VAL A 109 15.94 -10.17 -10.03
N LEU A 110 15.84 -10.92 -11.14
CA LEU A 110 14.92 -10.58 -12.22
C LEU A 110 13.47 -10.50 -11.74
N MET A 111 13.01 -11.45 -10.91
CA MET A 111 11.67 -11.43 -10.33
C MET A 111 11.44 -10.19 -9.46
N LEU A 112 12.44 -9.79 -8.66
CA LEU A 112 12.40 -8.56 -7.87
C LEU A 112 12.32 -7.31 -8.76
N GLU A 113 13.07 -7.23 -9.86
CA GLU A 113 13.00 -6.07 -10.76
C GLU A 113 11.68 -6.00 -11.53
N VAL A 114 11.10 -7.14 -11.93
CA VAL A 114 9.74 -7.18 -12.51
C VAL A 114 8.71 -6.69 -11.50
N TRP A 115 8.83 -7.11 -10.24
CA TRP A 115 7.99 -6.60 -9.15
C TRP A 115 8.18 -5.10 -8.95
N ASN A 116 9.42 -4.62 -8.95
CA ASN A 116 9.75 -3.20 -8.79
C ASN A 116 9.10 -2.34 -9.87
N VAL A 117 9.24 -2.70 -11.15
CA VAL A 117 8.57 -2.02 -12.28
C VAL A 117 7.05 -2.04 -12.11
N SER A 118 6.48 -3.19 -11.77
CA SER A 118 5.04 -3.31 -11.52
C SER A 118 4.58 -2.41 -10.39
N SER A 119 5.37 -2.29 -9.32
CA SER A 119 5.08 -1.44 -8.17
C SER A 119 5.13 0.05 -8.49
N GLU A 120 6.14 0.52 -9.24
CA GLU A 120 6.26 1.92 -9.67
C GLU A 120 5.13 2.31 -10.65
N VAL A 121 4.74 1.40 -11.56
CA VAL A 121 3.60 1.61 -12.47
C VAL A 121 2.28 1.66 -11.68
N SER A 122 2.10 0.76 -10.72
CA SER A 122 0.88 0.72 -9.89
C SER A 122 0.77 1.95 -8.97
N ALA A 123 1.90 2.45 -8.47
CA ALA A 123 1.97 3.64 -7.62
C ALA A 123 2.01 4.97 -8.42
N TRP A 124 1.96 4.91 -9.75
CA TRP A 124 2.12 6.07 -10.63
C TRP A 124 1.19 7.22 -10.25
N GLU A 125 -0.13 6.99 -10.25
CA GLU A 125 -1.10 8.06 -10.05
C GLU A 125 -0.97 8.69 -8.66
N GLN A 126 -0.70 7.90 -7.63
CA GLN A 126 -0.46 8.40 -6.29
C GLN A 126 0.82 9.25 -6.23
N THR A 127 1.91 8.78 -6.85
CA THR A 127 3.18 9.51 -6.90
C THR A 127 3.04 10.83 -7.68
N VAL A 128 2.22 10.87 -8.73
CA VAL A 128 1.92 12.11 -9.45
C VAL A 128 1.23 13.13 -8.55
N ARG A 129 0.30 12.68 -7.70
CA ARG A 129 -0.46 13.57 -6.79
C ARG A 129 0.37 14.03 -5.59
N GLU A 130 1.20 13.15 -5.02
CA GLU A 130 2.01 13.47 -3.83
C GLU A 130 3.32 14.18 -4.14
N LYS A 131 3.94 13.87 -5.30
CA LYS A 131 5.30 14.32 -5.62
C LYS A 131 5.34 15.12 -6.91
N ASN A 132 4.90 14.53 -8.03
CA ASN A 132 4.64 15.14 -9.36
C ASN A 132 4.87 14.10 -10.49
N LYS A 133 4.53 14.48 -11.72
CA LYS A 133 4.71 13.66 -12.92
C LYS A 133 6.18 13.31 -13.21
N TYR A 134 7.12 14.21 -12.96
CA TYR A 134 8.54 13.98 -13.26
C TYR A 134 9.13 12.89 -12.36
N ARG A 135 8.80 12.90 -11.06
CA ARG A 135 9.24 11.87 -10.12
C ARG A 135 8.63 10.51 -10.43
N ALA A 136 7.34 10.45 -10.78
CA ALA A 136 6.69 9.21 -11.20
C ALA A 136 7.32 8.64 -12.50
N SER A 137 7.55 9.50 -13.50
CA SER A 137 8.21 9.13 -14.76
C SER A 137 9.62 8.59 -14.53
N GLY A 138 10.40 9.29 -13.70
CA GLY A 138 11.76 8.89 -13.38
C GLY A 138 11.83 7.55 -12.63
N GLY A 139 10.87 7.28 -11.73
CA GLY A 139 10.77 5.99 -11.02
C GLY A 139 10.59 4.82 -11.98
N VAL A 140 9.60 4.90 -12.88
CA VAL A 140 9.35 3.87 -13.91
C VAL A 140 10.57 3.69 -14.84
N LEU A 141 11.20 4.79 -15.26
CA LEU A 141 12.40 4.72 -16.09
C LEU A 141 13.56 4.04 -15.36
N SER A 142 13.80 4.38 -14.09
CA SER A 142 14.86 3.78 -13.28
C SER A 142 14.64 2.27 -13.09
N ALA A 143 13.43 1.87 -12.70
CA ALA A 143 13.08 0.46 -12.54
C ALA A 143 13.21 -0.32 -13.88
N GLY A 144 12.88 0.33 -15.01
CA GLY A 144 13.09 -0.23 -16.34
C GLY A 144 14.57 -0.44 -16.69
N LEU A 145 15.45 0.48 -16.29
CA LEU A 145 16.91 0.33 -16.44
C LEU A 145 17.42 -0.86 -15.61
N ASP A 146 16.96 -1.00 -14.37
CA ASP A 146 17.37 -2.09 -13.48
C ASP A 146 16.90 -3.46 -14.01
N LEU A 147 15.66 -3.54 -14.51
CA LEU A 147 15.14 -4.72 -15.19
C LEU A 147 15.98 -5.10 -16.41
N ALA A 148 16.39 -4.14 -17.22
CA ALA A 148 17.26 -4.38 -18.38
C ALA A 148 18.64 -4.92 -17.95
N ILE A 149 19.22 -4.39 -16.86
CA ILE A 149 20.48 -4.90 -16.29
C ILE A 149 20.31 -6.33 -15.78
N ALA A 150 19.20 -6.66 -15.10
CA ALA A 150 18.92 -7.99 -14.58
C ALA A 150 18.72 -9.03 -15.70
N LEU A 151 17.96 -8.68 -16.74
CA LEU A 151 17.79 -9.51 -17.94
C LEU A 151 19.14 -9.78 -18.61
N GLU A 152 19.99 -8.76 -18.73
CA GLU A 152 21.33 -8.92 -19.28
C GLU A 152 22.17 -9.89 -18.44
N ALA A 153 22.17 -9.72 -17.11
CA ALA A 153 22.91 -10.59 -16.20
C ALA A 153 22.50 -12.06 -16.35
N LEU A 154 21.19 -12.33 -16.51
CA LEU A 154 20.65 -13.66 -16.76
C LEU A 154 21.02 -14.19 -18.15
N ALA A 155 20.94 -13.36 -19.20
CA ALA A 155 21.31 -13.74 -20.56
C ALA A 155 22.79 -14.17 -20.65
N VAL A 156 23.68 -13.46 -19.97
CA VAL A 156 25.11 -13.83 -19.87
C VAL A 156 25.32 -15.19 -19.20
N LYS A 157 24.44 -15.61 -18.28
CA LYS A 157 24.51 -16.91 -17.62
C LYS A 157 24.08 -18.06 -18.53
N PHE A 158 23.02 -17.87 -19.31
CA PHE A 158 22.52 -18.91 -20.21
C PHE A 158 23.34 -19.07 -21.48
N ALA A 159 23.89 -17.98 -22.02
CA ALA A 159 24.54 -18.00 -23.31
C ALA A 159 26.01 -18.50 -23.29
N GLY A 160 26.57 -18.75 -22.11
CA GLY A 160 27.98 -19.11 -21.95
C GLY A 160 28.94 -18.03 -22.46
N THR A 161 30.24 -18.31 -22.44
CA THR A 161 31.30 -17.35 -22.82
C THR A 161 31.32 -16.98 -24.32
N GLN A 162 30.56 -17.65 -25.18
CA GLN A 162 30.74 -17.61 -26.65
C GLN A 162 29.59 -17.03 -27.49
N SER A 163 28.46 -16.58 -26.95
CA SER A 163 27.36 -16.13 -27.84
C SER A 163 27.44 -14.64 -28.25
N ALA A 164 27.15 -14.41 -29.53
CA ALA A 164 27.01 -13.12 -30.20
C ALA A 164 25.78 -12.29 -29.76
N ILE A 165 25.06 -12.70 -28.70
CA ILE A 165 23.85 -12.02 -28.20
C ILE A 165 24.20 -11.01 -27.08
N ALA A 166 25.44 -11.00 -26.60
CA ALA A 166 25.91 -10.02 -25.62
C ALA A 166 26.18 -8.66 -26.27
N LEU A 167 25.11 -7.89 -26.52
CA LEU A 167 25.17 -6.43 -26.81
C LEU A 167 26.08 -5.69 -25.80
N SER A 168 26.30 -6.30 -24.64
CA SER A 168 27.02 -5.80 -23.46
C SER A 168 28.55 -5.79 -23.50
N ARG A 169 29.20 -6.51 -24.43
CA ARG A 169 30.67 -6.46 -24.56
C ARG A 169 31.16 -5.60 -25.73
N LYS A 170 30.23 -5.14 -26.56
CA LYS A 170 30.57 -4.24 -27.66
C LYS A 170 30.91 -2.88 -27.04
N THR A 171 32.17 -2.51 -27.13
CA THR A 171 32.63 -1.16 -26.80
C THR A 171 31.92 -0.20 -27.74
N LEU A 172 31.04 0.63 -27.17
CA LEU A 172 30.25 1.60 -27.94
C LEU A 172 31.02 2.91 -28.09
N LEU A 173 31.78 3.27 -27.07
CA LEU A 173 32.57 4.49 -27.03
C LEU A 173 33.94 4.18 -26.43
N THR A 174 34.99 4.62 -27.12
CA THR A 174 36.37 4.59 -26.61
C THR A 174 36.77 6.01 -26.25
N VAL A 175 37.15 6.22 -25.00
CA VAL A 175 37.63 7.52 -24.52
C VAL A 175 39.16 7.52 -24.64
N SER A 176 39.71 8.48 -25.38
CA SER A 176 41.16 8.58 -25.49
C SER A 176 41.77 9.01 -24.15
N GLU A 177 42.95 8.48 -23.84
CA GLU A 177 43.66 8.82 -22.61
C GLU A 177 43.99 10.31 -22.51
N THR A 178 44.24 10.95 -23.66
CA THR A 178 44.46 12.40 -23.76
C THR A 178 43.21 13.20 -23.43
N GLN A 179 42.02 12.76 -23.86
CA GLN A 179 40.75 13.39 -23.52
C GLN A 179 40.38 13.18 -22.05
N ALA A 180 40.57 11.96 -21.53
CA ALA A 180 40.32 11.64 -20.12
C ALA A 180 41.18 12.48 -19.18
N LYS A 181 42.49 12.59 -19.46
CA LYS A 181 43.42 13.43 -18.68
C LYS A 181 43.11 14.93 -18.79
N ARG A 182 42.61 15.40 -19.94
CA ARG A 182 42.25 16.80 -20.15
C ARG A 182 40.99 17.21 -19.39
N TRP A 183 39.98 16.34 -19.34
CA TRP A 183 38.70 16.64 -18.68
C TRP A 183 38.69 16.33 -17.18
N LEU A 184 39.37 15.26 -16.74
CA LEU A 184 39.33 14.78 -15.35
C LEU A 184 40.66 14.99 -14.60
N GLY A 185 41.71 15.48 -15.27
CA GLY A 185 43.06 15.54 -14.73
C GLY A 185 43.79 14.19 -14.80
N THR A 186 45.10 14.21 -14.51
CA THR A 186 45.98 13.03 -14.65
C THR A 186 45.64 11.89 -13.69
N ALA A 187 45.23 12.19 -12.46
CA ALA A 187 44.90 11.17 -11.45
C ALA A 187 43.63 10.38 -11.82
N LEU A 188 42.52 11.05 -12.10
CA LEU A 188 41.25 10.41 -12.45
C LEU A 188 41.26 9.87 -13.88
N GLY A 189 41.91 10.56 -14.81
CA GLY A 189 42.04 10.11 -16.21
C GLY A 189 42.82 8.80 -16.38
N ASN A 190 43.71 8.47 -15.43
CA ASN A 190 44.45 7.20 -15.42
C ASN A 190 43.62 6.01 -14.93
N ILE A 191 42.63 6.25 -14.05
CA ILE A 191 41.85 5.19 -13.38
C ILE A 191 40.47 5.02 -14.05
N LEU A 192 40.08 5.96 -14.93
CA LEU A 192 38.85 5.89 -15.72
C LEU A 192 38.85 4.67 -16.64
N THR A 193 37.70 3.97 -16.69
CA THR A 193 37.44 2.94 -17.69
C THR A 193 37.38 3.56 -19.09
N LYS A 194 38.39 3.27 -19.93
CA LYS A 194 38.56 3.87 -21.29
C LYS A 194 37.65 3.24 -22.35
N GLU A 195 37.13 2.04 -22.09
CA GLU A 195 36.19 1.34 -22.97
C GLU A 195 34.80 1.32 -22.34
N LEU A 196 33.90 2.16 -22.86
CA LEU A 196 32.52 2.21 -22.41
C LEU A 196 31.70 1.18 -23.18
N THR A 197 31.36 0.10 -22.49
CA THR A 197 30.42 -0.91 -23.00
C THR A 197 28.97 -0.47 -22.77
N ALA A 198 28.04 -1.03 -23.55
CA ALA A 198 26.61 -0.79 -23.36
C ALA A 198 26.15 -1.04 -21.91
N ARG A 199 26.68 -2.10 -21.29
CA ARG A 199 26.40 -2.44 -19.89
C ARG A 199 26.89 -1.38 -18.91
N LEU A 200 28.12 -0.88 -19.08
CA LEU A 200 28.67 0.15 -18.20
C LEU A 200 27.88 1.45 -18.30
N ILE A 201 27.45 1.81 -19.52
CA ILE A 201 26.57 2.97 -19.73
C ILE A 201 25.23 2.76 -19.01
N LEU A 202 24.62 1.58 -19.15
CA LEU A 202 23.34 1.27 -18.50
C LEU A 202 23.44 1.30 -16.97
N GLN A 203 24.51 0.74 -16.40
CA GLN A 203 24.79 0.78 -14.96
C GLN A 203 25.06 2.21 -14.47
N PHE A 204 25.77 3.02 -15.26
CA PHE A 204 25.99 4.43 -14.95
C PHE A 204 24.66 5.21 -14.94
N LEU A 205 23.83 5.04 -15.97
CA LEU A 205 22.52 5.69 -16.06
C LEU A 205 21.59 5.26 -14.92
N SER A 206 21.53 3.97 -14.60
CA SER A 206 20.76 3.45 -13.46
C SER A 206 21.24 4.09 -12.15
N GLY A 207 22.55 4.11 -11.88
CA GLY A 207 23.05 4.70 -10.62
C GLY A 207 22.87 6.22 -10.54
N VAL A 208 22.94 6.95 -11.66
CA VAL A 208 22.61 8.38 -11.72
C VAL A 208 21.11 8.60 -11.46
N ALA A 209 20.24 7.78 -12.07
CA ALA A 209 18.80 7.84 -11.84
C ALA A 209 18.46 7.56 -10.37
N LEU A 210 19.04 6.49 -9.79
CA LEU A 210 18.89 6.17 -8.37
C LEU A 210 19.31 7.34 -7.48
N THR A 211 20.48 7.93 -7.75
CA THR A 211 20.98 9.09 -7.02
C THR A 211 20.00 10.26 -7.07
N GLY A 212 19.59 10.66 -8.29
CA GLY A 212 18.73 11.81 -8.51
C GLY A 212 17.34 11.65 -7.93
N LEU A 213 16.72 10.48 -8.09
CA LEU A 213 15.42 10.16 -7.52
C LEU A 213 15.44 10.20 -6.00
N ASN A 214 16.50 9.65 -5.37
CA ASN A 214 16.61 9.65 -3.92
C ASN A 214 17.00 11.04 -3.37
N LEU A 215 17.70 11.89 -4.13
CA LEU A 215 17.84 13.31 -3.73
C LEU A 215 16.51 14.04 -3.76
N TYR A 216 15.69 13.77 -4.78
CA TYR A 216 14.34 14.32 -4.86
C TYR A 216 13.49 13.83 -3.68
N ASP A 217 13.52 12.53 -3.38
CA ASP A 217 12.77 11.96 -2.28
C ASP A 217 13.28 12.44 -0.91
N ALA A 218 14.59 12.67 -0.77
CA ALA A 218 15.18 13.28 0.42
C ALA A 218 14.69 14.72 0.62
N TRP A 219 14.70 15.52 -0.45
CA TRP A 219 14.18 16.88 -0.45
C TRP A 219 12.68 16.90 -0.13
N HIS A 220 11.89 16.01 -0.72
CA HIS A 220 10.44 15.90 -0.46
C HIS A 220 10.17 15.48 0.98
N ALA A 221 10.87 14.46 1.50
CA ALA A 221 10.76 14.06 2.90
C ALA A 221 11.15 15.19 3.84
N TRP A 222 12.22 15.94 3.52
CA TRP A 222 12.68 17.06 4.34
C TRP A 222 11.64 18.17 4.37
N HIS A 223 11.04 18.44 3.22
CA HIS A 223 9.95 19.39 3.08
C HIS A 223 8.74 19.01 3.95
N TRP A 224 8.42 17.71 4.03
CA TRP A 224 7.34 17.17 4.86
C TRP A 224 7.72 16.93 6.33
N ASN A 225 8.90 17.41 6.77
CA ASN A 225 9.45 17.17 8.11
C ASN A 225 9.53 15.67 8.48
N ASP A 226 9.77 14.83 7.47
CA ASP A 226 9.83 13.37 7.56
C ASP A 226 11.28 12.91 7.71
N GLN A 227 11.57 12.12 8.76
CA GLN A 227 12.93 11.70 9.09
C GLN A 227 13.52 10.70 8.07
N ALA A 228 12.69 10.17 7.17
CA ALA A 228 13.13 9.36 6.03
C ALA A 228 14.16 10.07 5.11
N THR A 229 14.28 11.41 5.17
CA THR A 229 15.30 12.18 4.45
C THR A 229 16.70 11.58 4.59
N TYR A 230 17.10 11.20 5.80
CA TYR A 230 18.44 10.65 6.02
C TYR A 230 18.64 9.31 5.31
N GLY A 231 17.60 8.47 5.27
CA GLY A 231 17.64 7.21 4.55
C GLY A 231 17.78 7.42 3.04
N TYR A 232 17.01 8.35 2.47
CA TYR A 232 17.13 8.71 1.05
C TYR A 232 18.50 9.33 0.70
N LEU A 233 19.08 10.15 1.59
CA LEU A 233 20.44 10.66 1.40
C LEU A 233 21.50 9.54 1.42
N LEU A 234 21.33 8.53 2.27
CA LEU A 234 22.20 7.35 2.29
C LEU A 234 22.09 6.56 0.99
N ILE A 235 20.86 6.27 0.51
CA ILE A 235 20.64 5.58 -0.76
C ILE A 235 21.27 6.36 -1.92
N SER A 236 21.08 7.69 -1.94
CA SER A 236 21.66 8.56 -2.96
C SER A 236 23.19 8.52 -2.97
N THR A 237 23.80 8.61 -1.79
CA THR A 237 25.26 8.50 -1.63
C THR A 237 25.76 7.11 -2.06
N GLY A 238 25.00 6.06 -1.76
CA GLY A 238 25.26 4.71 -2.24
C GLY A 238 25.17 4.59 -3.77
N GLY A 239 24.18 5.24 -4.39
CA GLY A 239 24.06 5.34 -5.85
C GLY A 239 25.28 6.02 -6.49
N LEU A 240 25.74 7.14 -5.93
CA LEU A 240 26.98 7.80 -6.35
C LEU A 240 28.20 6.89 -6.20
N ALA A 241 28.36 6.25 -5.05
CA ALA A 241 29.46 5.29 -4.84
C ALA A 241 29.40 4.13 -5.86
N GLY A 242 28.21 3.63 -6.19
CA GLY A 242 27.99 2.59 -7.18
C GLY A 242 28.39 3.02 -8.60
N THR A 243 27.96 4.21 -9.04
CA THR A 243 28.34 4.76 -10.36
C THR A 243 29.84 4.97 -10.48
N LEU A 244 30.48 5.54 -9.46
CA LEU A 244 31.93 5.72 -9.42
C LEU A 244 32.67 4.38 -9.40
N GLY A 245 32.14 3.39 -8.68
CA GLY A 245 32.67 2.03 -8.68
C GLY A 245 32.67 1.37 -10.07
N ALA A 246 31.65 1.62 -10.89
CA ALA A 246 31.60 1.11 -12.27
C ALA A 246 32.57 1.86 -13.22
N GLY A 247 32.72 3.17 -13.04
CA GLY A 247 33.52 4.04 -13.92
C GLY A 247 35.03 4.10 -13.62
N PHE A 248 35.45 3.83 -12.38
CA PHE A 248 36.83 4.03 -11.90
C PHE A 248 37.43 2.74 -11.29
N GLY A 249 37.16 1.59 -11.92
CA GLY A 249 37.37 0.23 -11.39
C GLY A 249 38.83 -0.25 -11.19
N GLY A 250 39.78 0.63 -10.88
CA GLY A 250 41.19 0.31 -10.63
C GLY A 250 41.52 -0.25 -9.23
N ALA A 251 40.52 -0.45 -8.36
CA ALA A 251 40.75 -0.91 -6.98
C ALA A 251 40.65 -2.43 -6.80
N THR A 252 41.29 -2.93 -5.74
CA THR A 252 41.26 -4.33 -5.29
C THR A 252 39.82 -4.86 -5.19
N LYS A 253 39.60 -6.05 -5.75
CA LYS A 253 38.27 -6.69 -5.81
C LYS A 253 38.10 -7.63 -4.62
N LEU A 254 37.13 -7.35 -3.77
CA LEU A 254 36.66 -8.26 -2.72
C LEU A 254 35.31 -8.83 -3.19
N PHE A 255 35.19 -10.17 -3.30
CA PHE A 255 33.99 -10.81 -3.87
C PHE A 255 33.58 -10.33 -5.28
N LYS A 256 34.57 -10.04 -6.16
CA LYS A 256 34.37 -9.45 -7.52
C LYS A 256 33.80 -8.02 -7.54
N LEU A 257 33.51 -7.44 -6.39
CA LEU A 257 33.11 -6.04 -6.21
C LEU A 257 34.32 -5.23 -5.77
N ASN A 258 34.45 -3.99 -6.21
CA ASN A 258 35.46 -3.09 -5.66
C ASN A 258 34.96 -2.50 -4.32
N ALA A 259 35.85 -1.86 -3.56
CA ALA A 259 35.51 -1.26 -2.27
C ALA A 259 34.33 -0.28 -2.37
N LEU A 260 34.25 0.50 -3.46
CA LEU A 260 33.15 1.45 -3.71
C LEU A 260 31.80 0.73 -3.92
N SER A 261 31.78 -0.40 -4.61
CA SER A 261 30.57 -1.20 -4.77
C SER A 261 30.09 -1.82 -3.45
N TRP A 262 31.01 -2.18 -2.54
CA TRP A 262 30.63 -2.62 -1.19
C TRP A 262 30.06 -1.48 -0.35
N ILE A 263 30.69 -0.31 -0.40
CA ILE A 263 30.17 0.91 0.24
C ILE A 263 28.78 1.24 -0.31
N ALA A 264 28.58 1.15 -1.63
CA ALA A 264 27.29 1.36 -2.26
C ALA A 264 26.21 0.43 -1.71
N LEU A 265 26.49 -0.88 -1.65
CA LEU A 265 25.54 -1.88 -1.11
C LEU A 265 25.18 -1.61 0.35
N LEU A 266 26.17 -1.31 1.20
CA LEU A 266 25.94 -1.01 2.61
C LEU A 266 25.13 0.27 2.80
N LEU A 267 25.43 1.33 2.05
CA LEU A 267 24.72 2.60 2.13
C LEU A 267 23.28 2.48 1.62
N ILE A 268 23.06 1.77 0.51
CA ILE A 268 21.70 1.52 -0.01
C ILE A 268 20.91 0.68 0.99
N GLY A 269 21.47 -0.43 1.48
CA GLY A 269 20.80 -1.31 2.43
C GLY A 269 20.48 -0.62 3.76
N ALA A 270 21.44 0.09 4.34
CA ALA A 270 21.22 0.87 5.55
C ALA A 270 20.21 2.01 5.31
N GLY A 271 20.31 2.69 4.17
CA GLY A 271 19.39 3.76 3.78
C GLY A 271 17.95 3.27 3.65
N VAL A 272 17.71 2.12 3.00
CA VAL A 272 16.38 1.48 2.94
C VAL A 272 15.88 1.15 4.35
N GLY A 273 16.74 0.57 5.21
CA GLY A 273 16.38 0.30 6.62
C GLY A 273 15.98 1.57 7.38
N VAL A 274 16.72 2.66 7.19
CA VAL A 274 16.40 3.97 7.78
C VAL A 274 15.10 4.54 7.23
N VAL A 275 14.84 4.46 5.92
CA VAL A 275 13.56 4.90 5.34
C VAL A 275 12.41 4.11 5.98
N VAL A 276 12.49 2.79 6.06
CA VAL A 276 11.42 1.95 6.64
C VAL A 276 11.19 2.26 8.12
N LEU A 277 12.24 2.48 8.89
CA LEU A 277 12.14 2.71 10.35
C LEU A 277 11.74 4.14 10.71
N LEU A 278 12.12 5.13 9.91
CA LEU A 278 11.94 6.55 10.23
C LEU A 278 10.90 7.25 9.35
N SER A 279 10.25 6.55 8.41
CA SER A 279 9.15 7.11 7.65
C SER A 279 8.00 7.48 8.58
N SER A 280 7.58 8.74 8.49
CA SER A 280 6.51 9.27 9.32
C SER A 280 5.18 8.62 8.96
N THR A 281 4.41 8.23 9.97
CA THR A 281 3.02 7.80 9.79
C THR A 281 2.16 8.97 9.27
N PRO A 282 0.98 8.71 8.68
CA PRO A 282 0.07 9.79 8.28
C PRO A 282 -0.31 10.72 9.44
N MET A 283 -0.46 10.19 10.66
CA MET A 283 -0.75 10.99 11.85
C MET A 283 0.44 11.89 12.24
N GLU A 284 1.66 11.37 12.24
CA GLU A 284 2.86 12.17 12.52
C GLU A 284 3.06 13.26 11.47
N SER A 285 2.84 12.94 10.19
CA SER A 285 2.89 13.91 9.09
C SER A 285 1.84 15.01 9.28
N TRP A 286 0.63 14.66 9.69
CA TRP A 286 -0.43 15.63 10.00
C TRP A 286 -0.09 16.48 11.22
N LEU A 287 0.47 15.91 12.30
CA LEU A 287 0.87 16.65 13.50
C LEU A 287 2.01 17.62 13.21
N ALA A 288 2.99 17.21 12.41
CA ALA A 288 4.16 18.01 12.09
C ALA A 288 3.85 19.20 11.16
N ASN A 289 2.90 19.02 10.23
CA ASN A 289 2.61 19.98 9.15
C ASN A 289 1.22 20.65 9.24
N GLY A 290 0.38 20.20 10.17
CA GLY A 290 -0.96 20.73 10.41
C GLY A 290 -0.98 22.01 11.24
N PRO A 291 -2.13 22.36 11.86
CA PRO A 291 -2.35 23.66 12.50
C PRO A 291 -1.53 23.89 13.78
N PHE A 292 -0.93 22.84 14.34
CA PHE A 292 -0.03 22.90 15.50
C PHE A 292 1.45 22.78 15.12
N GLY A 293 1.73 22.53 13.84
CA GLY A 293 3.06 22.34 13.30
C GLY A 293 3.83 23.65 13.16
N LYS A 294 5.12 23.54 12.87
CA LYS A 294 5.90 24.73 12.50
C LYS A 294 5.40 25.20 11.14
N SER A 295 4.99 26.46 11.06
CA SER A 295 4.60 27.10 9.81
C SER A 295 5.82 27.21 8.88
N ASN A 296 6.09 26.17 8.08
CA ASN A 296 7.08 26.27 7.01
C ASN A 296 6.73 25.43 5.78
N ARG A 297 6.63 26.15 4.66
CA ARG A 297 6.79 25.83 3.22
C ARG A 297 6.05 24.64 2.56
N ALA A 298 5.56 23.62 3.25
CA ALA A 298 5.00 22.41 2.62
C ALA A 298 3.47 22.32 2.56
N ASP A 299 2.85 23.32 1.94
CA ASP A 299 1.43 23.38 1.57
C ASP A 299 0.49 24.16 2.50
N HIS A 300 -0.13 25.18 1.92
CA HIS A 300 -1.09 26.07 2.56
C HIS A 300 -2.35 25.35 3.07
N TYR A 301 -2.68 24.15 2.57
CA TYR A 301 -3.97 23.53 2.86
C TYR A 301 -4.03 22.83 4.22
N LEU A 302 -2.93 22.28 4.75
CA LEU A 302 -2.91 21.72 6.11
C LEU A 302 -2.78 22.80 7.19
N GLN A 303 -2.46 24.04 6.79
CA GLN A 303 -2.51 25.21 7.66
C GLN A 303 -3.93 25.78 7.78
N ASP A 304 -4.81 25.50 6.81
CA ASP A 304 -6.24 25.78 6.96
C ASP A 304 -6.83 24.86 8.04
N PRO A 305 -7.32 25.42 9.16
CA PRO A 305 -7.87 24.62 10.25
C PRO A 305 -9.05 23.73 9.82
N GLN A 306 -9.84 24.15 8.82
CA GLN A 306 -10.99 23.38 8.36
C GLN A 306 -10.55 22.15 7.56
N GLU A 307 -9.66 22.34 6.59
CA GLU A 307 -9.12 21.24 5.80
C GLU A 307 -8.28 20.29 6.66
N ALA A 308 -7.45 20.82 7.56
CA ALA A 308 -6.66 20.00 8.47
C ALA A 308 -7.56 19.17 9.40
N PHE A 309 -8.62 19.75 9.97
CA PHE A 309 -9.58 19.01 10.78
C PHE A 309 -10.30 17.93 9.96
N TYR A 310 -10.71 18.25 8.73
CA TYR A 310 -11.31 17.27 7.82
C TYR A 310 -10.37 16.08 7.52
N ARG A 311 -9.09 16.34 7.25
CA ARG A 311 -8.06 15.30 7.05
C ARG A 311 -7.86 14.45 8.31
N LEU A 312 -7.84 15.07 9.49
CA LEU A 312 -7.75 14.36 10.76
C LEU A 312 -8.95 13.43 10.98
N ILE A 313 -10.17 13.92 10.75
CA ILE A 313 -11.38 13.09 10.85
C ILE A 313 -11.29 11.90 9.90
N SER A 314 -10.78 12.08 8.68
CA SER A 314 -10.56 10.97 7.76
C SER A 314 -9.53 9.96 8.26
N LEU A 315 -8.43 10.40 8.88
CA LEU A 315 -7.44 9.49 9.48
C LEU A 315 -8.06 8.67 10.63
N LEU A 316 -8.91 9.29 11.44
CA LEU A 316 -9.57 8.64 12.57
C LEU A 316 -10.78 7.79 12.16
N ALA A 317 -11.34 8.03 10.97
CA ALA A 317 -12.52 7.36 10.45
C ALA A 317 -12.36 5.84 10.37
N GLY A 318 -11.13 5.34 10.17
CA GLY A 318 -10.86 3.90 10.14
C GLY A 318 -11.72 3.15 9.13
N ILE A 319 -11.93 3.74 7.95
CA ILE A 319 -12.80 3.15 6.92
C ILE A 319 -12.20 1.81 6.47
N THR A 320 -13.01 0.77 6.56
CA THR A 320 -12.57 -0.59 6.24
C THR A 320 -13.63 -1.31 5.41
N ILE A 321 -13.19 -2.08 4.42
CA ILE A 321 -14.03 -2.94 3.59
C ILE A 321 -13.69 -4.40 3.91
N ILE A 322 -14.69 -5.15 4.36
CA ILE A 322 -14.60 -6.58 4.66
C ILE A 322 -15.53 -7.32 3.69
N ILE A 323 -14.98 -8.30 2.98
CA ILE A 323 -15.74 -9.19 2.11
C ILE A 323 -15.64 -10.59 2.72
N SER A 324 -16.76 -11.15 3.16
CA SER A 324 -16.80 -12.44 3.86
C SER A 324 -17.97 -13.31 3.40
N LYS A 325 -17.91 -14.60 3.70
CA LYS A 325 -19.07 -15.49 3.52
C LYS A 325 -20.16 -15.17 4.54
N ASN A 326 -21.41 -15.31 4.12
CA ASN A 326 -22.56 -15.16 5.00
C ASN A 326 -22.74 -16.42 5.85
N PRO A 327 -22.64 -16.34 7.19
CA PRO A 327 -22.85 -17.50 8.06
C PRO A 327 -24.30 -18.00 8.06
N SER A 328 -25.27 -17.16 7.68
CA SER A 328 -26.68 -17.54 7.55
C SER A 328 -27.06 -18.05 6.16
N TYR A 329 -26.08 -18.27 5.28
CA TYR A 329 -26.34 -18.75 3.93
C TYR A 329 -26.84 -20.19 3.95
N ASP A 330 -28.01 -20.40 3.35
CA ASP A 330 -28.59 -21.70 3.08
C ASP A 330 -29.06 -21.74 1.62
N PRO A 331 -28.42 -22.54 0.74
CA PRO A 331 -28.78 -22.63 -0.67
C PRO A 331 -30.17 -23.24 -0.90
N GLN A 332 -30.73 -23.93 0.09
CA GLN A 332 -32.07 -24.53 0.05
C GLN A 332 -33.10 -23.73 0.84
N ALA A 333 -32.75 -22.51 1.29
CA ALA A 333 -33.67 -21.66 2.02
C ALA A 333 -34.96 -21.44 1.20
N THR A 334 -36.10 -21.57 1.88
CA THR A 334 -37.41 -21.21 1.34
C THR A 334 -37.91 -19.93 2.00
N PHE A 335 -38.95 -19.33 1.43
CA PHE A 335 -39.60 -18.18 2.05
C PHE A 335 -40.38 -18.63 3.29
N ASP A 336 -40.05 -18.06 4.45
CA ASP A 336 -40.70 -18.33 5.73
C ASP A 336 -40.83 -17.00 6.51
N ALA A 337 -42.06 -16.58 6.75
CA ALA A 337 -42.38 -15.32 7.44
C ALA A 337 -42.16 -15.40 8.97
N HIS A 338 -41.95 -16.59 9.52
CA HIS A 338 -41.66 -16.79 10.94
C HIS A 338 -40.16 -16.95 11.23
N ALA A 339 -39.33 -16.99 10.19
CA ALA A 339 -37.88 -17.09 10.34
C ALA A 339 -37.29 -15.83 10.97
N GLU A 340 -36.34 -16.01 11.90
CA GLU A 340 -35.62 -14.91 12.55
C GLU A 340 -34.77 -14.10 11.54
N THR A 341 -34.21 -14.78 10.54
CA THR A 341 -33.43 -14.18 9.45
C THR A 341 -34.22 -14.21 8.15
N PRO A 342 -34.45 -13.05 7.50
CA PRO A 342 -35.19 -12.96 6.23
C PRO A 342 -34.64 -13.87 5.13
N TYR A 343 -35.55 -14.33 4.27
CA TYR A 343 -35.21 -15.13 3.09
C TYR A 343 -34.12 -14.49 2.21
N ALA A 344 -34.21 -13.17 1.96
CA ALA A 344 -33.24 -12.43 1.14
C ALA A 344 -31.80 -12.54 1.68
N ILE A 345 -31.64 -12.70 2.99
CA ILE A 345 -30.34 -12.85 3.65
C ILE A 345 -29.89 -14.30 3.57
N ARG A 346 -30.78 -15.25 3.86
CA ARG A 346 -30.45 -16.68 3.82
C ARG A 346 -30.02 -17.16 2.43
N ILE A 347 -30.55 -16.56 1.37
CA ILE A 347 -30.15 -16.91 -0.02
C ILE A 347 -28.93 -16.12 -0.52
N SER A 348 -28.37 -15.21 0.29
CA SER A 348 -27.17 -14.43 -0.05
C SER A 348 -25.94 -15.11 0.54
N ASP A 349 -24.96 -15.47 -0.28
CA ASP A 349 -23.78 -16.21 0.17
C ASP A 349 -22.64 -15.30 0.66
N THR A 350 -22.73 -14.01 0.37
CA THR A 350 -21.64 -13.04 0.56
C THR A 350 -22.11 -11.80 1.30
N ILE A 351 -21.28 -11.34 2.24
CA ILE A 351 -21.46 -10.09 2.99
C ILE A 351 -20.33 -9.14 2.61
N ILE A 352 -20.70 -7.94 2.20
CA ILE A 352 -19.78 -6.80 2.07
C ILE A 352 -20.09 -5.86 3.21
N ARG A 353 -19.14 -5.71 4.13
CA ARG A 353 -19.27 -4.88 5.33
C ARG A 353 -18.36 -3.66 5.21
N LEU A 354 -18.96 -2.49 5.31
CA LEU A 354 -18.31 -1.19 5.27
C LEU A 354 -18.27 -0.63 6.69
N GLU A 355 -17.10 -0.64 7.32
CA GLU A 355 -16.92 -0.14 8.68
C GLU A 355 -16.38 1.29 8.68
N SER A 356 -16.84 2.10 9.63
CA SER A 356 -16.34 3.45 9.87
C SER A 356 -16.67 3.94 11.27
N ARG A 357 -15.72 4.65 11.88
CA ARG A 357 -15.87 5.38 13.15
C ARG A 357 -16.48 6.77 12.98
N LEU A 358 -16.74 7.23 11.75
CA LEU A 358 -17.31 8.55 11.46
C LEU A 358 -18.58 8.86 12.27
N PRO A 359 -19.56 7.94 12.41
CA PRO A 359 -20.77 8.23 13.19
C PRO A 359 -20.48 8.56 14.67
N GLY A 360 -19.43 7.98 15.25
CA GLY A 360 -19.01 8.24 16.63
C GLY A 360 -18.12 9.47 16.79
N LEU A 361 -17.34 9.82 15.76
CA LEU A 361 -16.44 10.97 15.77
C LEU A 361 -17.16 12.30 15.60
N ILE A 362 -18.32 12.31 14.94
CA ILE A 362 -19.02 13.54 14.59
C ILE A 362 -20.41 13.54 15.22
N SER A 363 -20.52 14.18 16.39
CA SER A 363 -21.70 14.16 17.26
C SER A 363 -22.86 15.08 16.83
N ARG A 364 -22.64 15.95 15.83
CA ARG A 364 -23.63 16.89 15.29
C ARG A 364 -23.59 16.85 13.77
N LEU A 365 -24.38 15.97 13.17
CA LEU A 365 -24.49 15.84 11.72
C LEU A 365 -25.87 16.27 11.28
N ASP A 366 -25.93 17.07 10.20
CA ASP A 366 -27.18 17.31 9.49
C ASP A 366 -27.54 16.04 8.71
N SER A 367 -26.58 15.45 7.99
CA SER A 367 -26.69 14.08 7.47
C SER A 367 -25.33 13.43 7.14
N LEU A 368 -25.25 12.11 7.32
CA LEU A 368 -24.17 11.25 6.82
C LEU A 368 -24.82 10.18 5.93
N SER A 369 -24.36 10.08 4.69
CA SER A 369 -24.78 9.04 3.75
C SER A 369 -23.59 8.19 3.32
N ILE A 370 -23.86 6.93 3.03
CA ILE A 370 -22.85 5.99 2.51
C ILE A 370 -23.29 5.62 1.11
N GLN A 371 -22.48 5.96 0.12
CA GLN A 371 -22.63 5.51 -1.25
C GLN A 371 -21.68 4.33 -1.46
N ALA A 372 -22.23 3.19 -1.84
CA ALA A 372 -21.47 1.99 -2.14
C ALA A 372 -21.83 1.47 -3.52
N GLU A 373 -20.85 1.32 -4.39
CA GLU A 373 -20.98 0.59 -5.65
C GLU A 373 -20.22 -0.73 -5.54
N CYS A 374 -20.92 -1.83 -5.77
CA CYS A 374 -20.35 -3.17 -5.79
C CYS A 374 -20.46 -3.73 -7.20
N ARG A 375 -19.38 -4.31 -7.73
CA ARG A 375 -19.34 -4.91 -9.07
C ARG A 375 -18.69 -6.28 -8.98
N LEU A 376 -19.23 -7.24 -9.74
CA LEU A 376 -18.55 -8.50 -9.96
C LEU A 376 -17.34 -8.29 -10.86
N LYS A 377 -16.22 -8.86 -10.46
CA LYS A 377 -14.96 -8.92 -11.19
C LYS A 377 -14.73 -10.36 -11.60
N LEU A 378 -14.76 -10.60 -12.90
CA LEU A 378 -14.41 -11.90 -13.47
C LEU A 378 -12.89 -12.00 -13.54
N VAL A 379 -12.33 -12.96 -12.84
CA VAL A 379 -10.89 -13.26 -12.86
C VAL A 379 -10.68 -14.57 -13.60
N SER A 380 -9.78 -14.53 -14.58
CA SER A 380 -9.41 -15.68 -15.40
C SER A 380 -7.98 -16.08 -15.11
N ASN A 381 -7.81 -17.27 -14.55
CA ASN A 381 -6.52 -17.87 -14.31
C ASN A 381 -6.24 -18.92 -15.38
N VAL A 382 -5.03 -18.94 -15.92
CA VAL A 382 -4.57 -20.00 -16.82
C VAL A 382 -3.52 -20.82 -16.09
N SER A 383 -3.67 -22.14 -16.08
CA SER A 383 -2.64 -23.05 -15.58
C SER A 383 -1.59 -23.27 -16.65
N SER A 384 -0.33 -23.09 -16.27
CA SER A 384 0.80 -23.47 -17.12
C SER A 384 0.81 -24.99 -17.36
N ASN A 385 1.59 -25.46 -18.33
CA ASN A 385 1.78 -26.89 -18.57
C ASN A 385 2.39 -27.64 -17.35
N GLN A 386 2.90 -26.90 -16.36
CA GLN A 386 3.43 -27.41 -15.09
C GLN A 386 2.42 -27.31 -13.94
N GLY A 387 1.16 -26.92 -14.21
CA GLY A 387 0.09 -26.85 -13.22
C GLY A 387 0.11 -25.58 -12.34
N ILE A 388 1.00 -24.63 -12.60
CA ILE A 388 1.06 -23.37 -11.83
C ILE A 388 0.04 -22.40 -12.42
N PRO A 389 -1.01 -22.00 -11.67
CA PRO A 389 -1.96 -21.00 -12.13
C PRO A 389 -1.33 -19.62 -12.12
N TYR A 390 -1.52 -18.85 -13.19
CA TYR A 390 -1.22 -17.42 -13.21
C TYR A 390 -2.44 -16.65 -13.71
N GLN A 391 -2.65 -15.46 -13.14
CA GLN A 391 -3.75 -14.60 -13.50
C GLN A 391 -3.46 -13.97 -14.86
N THR A 392 -4.40 -14.11 -15.80
CA THR A 392 -4.22 -13.57 -17.16
C THR A 392 -5.03 -12.32 -17.38
N ASN A 393 -6.25 -12.27 -16.85
CA ASN A 393 -7.16 -11.16 -17.04
C ASN A 393 -8.07 -11.00 -15.84
N ALA A 394 -8.32 -9.76 -15.43
CA ALA A 394 -9.40 -9.40 -14.54
C ALA A 394 -10.25 -8.33 -15.23
N LYS A 395 -11.56 -8.55 -15.27
CA LYS A 395 -12.50 -7.60 -15.88
C LYS A 395 -13.66 -7.36 -14.94
N ASN A 396 -13.88 -6.09 -14.62
CA ASN A 396 -15.05 -5.67 -13.86
C ASN A 396 -16.29 -5.68 -14.76
N SER A 397 -17.43 -6.05 -14.19
CA SER A 397 -18.74 -5.82 -14.80
C SER A 397 -18.94 -4.33 -15.08
N LEU A 398 -19.64 -4.03 -16.18
CA LEU A 398 -19.97 -2.66 -16.55
C LEU A 398 -21.05 -2.07 -15.63
N ARG A 399 -21.91 -2.92 -15.05
CA ARG A 399 -23.05 -2.49 -14.24
C ARG A 399 -22.81 -2.80 -12.76
N PRO A 400 -23.13 -1.87 -11.84
CA PRO A 400 -23.16 -2.15 -10.41
C PRO A 400 -24.28 -3.14 -10.09
N GLU A 401 -24.02 -4.01 -9.12
CA GLU A 401 -25.00 -4.93 -8.57
C GLU A 401 -25.65 -4.31 -7.33
N SER A 402 -26.96 -4.45 -7.22
CA SER A 402 -27.70 -4.01 -6.03
C SER A 402 -27.69 -5.14 -4.99
N PRO A 403 -27.49 -4.81 -3.71
CA PRO A 403 -27.58 -5.80 -2.65
C PRO A 403 -29.00 -6.35 -2.56
N LYS A 404 -29.16 -7.60 -2.11
CA LYS A 404 -30.48 -8.20 -1.86
C LYS A 404 -31.10 -7.69 -0.56
N ALA A 405 -30.25 -7.36 0.41
CA ALA A 405 -30.63 -6.84 1.71
C ALA A 405 -29.48 -5.99 2.27
N GLN A 406 -29.77 -5.21 3.28
CA GLN A 406 -28.76 -4.49 4.05
C GLN A 406 -29.07 -4.48 5.54
N ARG A 407 -28.05 -4.21 6.35
CA ARG A 407 -28.17 -4.07 7.79
C ARG A 407 -27.26 -2.96 8.29
N LEU A 408 -27.85 -2.01 9.01
CA LEU A 408 -27.12 -0.88 9.56
C LEU A 408 -26.73 -1.13 11.02
N HIS A 409 -25.44 -1.01 11.30
CA HIS A 409 -24.84 -1.00 12.64
C HIS A 409 -24.41 0.43 13.02
N PRO A 410 -24.11 0.70 14.31
CA PRO A 410 -23.62 2.01 14.74
C PRO A 410 -22.33 2.45 14.01
N ASP A 411 -21.49 1.49 13.64
CA ASP A 411 -20.17 1.68 13.07
C ASP A 411 -19.99 0.96 11.72
N ALA A 412 -21.02 0.32 11.18
CA ALA A 412 -20.91 -0.43 9.93
C ALA A 412 -22.20 -0.51 9.11
N LEU A 413 -22.06 -0.69 7.81
CA LEU A 413 -23.13 -1.07 6.89
C LEU A 413 -22.82 -2.43 6.28
N GLU A 414 -23.68 -3.41 6.50
CA GLU A 414 -23.59 -4.74 5.87
C GLU A 414 -24.51 -4.79 4.65
N LEU A 415 -23.97 -5.26 3.53
CA LEU A 415 -24.66 -5.45 2.27
C LEU A 415 -24.60 -6.93 1.88
N TYR A 416 -25.75 -7.52 1.59
CA TYR A 416 -25.86 -8.95 1.29
C TYR A 416 -25.99 -9.19 -0.21
N PHE A 417 -25.14 -10.06 -0.76
CA PHE A 417 -25.08 -10.38 -2.18
C PHE A 417 -25.11 -11.89 -2.43
N SER A 418 -25.49 -12.28 -3.65
CA SER A 418 -25.31 -13.63 -4.16
C SER A 418 -24.21 -13.63 -5.21
N THR A 419 -23.09 -14.25 -4.89
CA THR A 419 -21.97 -14.43 -5.81
C THR A 419 -22.28 -15.60 -6.75
N PRO A 420 -22.13 -15.43 -8.08
CA PRO A 420 -22.27 -16.55 -9.01
C PRO A 420 -21.28 -17.66 -8.71
N THR A 421 -21.69 -18.91 -8.96
CA THR A 421 -20.83 -20.07 -8.80
C THR A 421 -19.66 -20.01 -9.78
N ASN A 422 -18.46 -20.33 -9.27
CA ASN A 422 -17.26 -20.41 -10.09
C ASN A 422 -17.42 -21.53 -11.12
N THR A 423 -17.23 -21.21 -12.39
CA THR A 423 -17.27 -22.18 -13.49
C THR A 423 -15.85 -22.51 -13.94
N THR A 424 -15.46 -23.77 -13.74
CA THR A 424 -14.29 -24.33 -14.42
C THR A 424 -14.70 -24.76 -15.83
N SER A 425 -14.15 -24.15 -16.87
CA SER A 425 -14.38 -24.64 -18.23
C SER A 425 -13.72 -26.01 -18.39
N SER A 426 -14.47 -27.03 -18.82
CA SER A 426 -13.94 -28.36 -19.11
C SER A 426 -13.01 -28.41 -20.34
N THR A 427 -12.98 -27.32 -21.11
CA THR A 427 -12.30 -27.24 -22.41
C THR A 427 -11.15 -26.23 -22.33
N GLY A 428 -10.17 -26.50 -21.47
CA GLY A 428 -8.93 -25.73 -21.39
C GLY A 428 -8.38 -25.57 -19.99
N ASN A 429 -7.10 -25.22 -19.91
CA ASN A 429 -6.37 -24.91 -18.67
C ASN A 429 -6.82 -23.60 -17.99
N THR A 430 -8.04 -23.12 -18.24
CA THR A 430 -8.53 -21.83 -17.74
C THR A 430 -9.58 -22.03 -16.66
N THR A 431 -9.41 -21.39 -15.52
CA THR A 431 -10.40 -21.33 -14.45
C THR A 431 -10.93 -19.91 -14.33
N HIS A 432 -12.26 -19.80 -14.20
CA HIS A 432 -12.93 -18.53 -13.99
C HIS A 432 -13.49 -18.49 -12.58
N HIS A 433 -13.17 -17.43 -11.85
CA HIS A 433 -13.79 -17.16 -10.55
C HIS A 433 -14.26 -15.71 -10.47
N PHE A 434 -15.28 -15.51 -9.64
CA PHE A 434 -15.85 -14.19 -9.38
C PHE A 434 -15.31 -13.62 -8.08
N GLU A 435 -14.83 -12.38 -8.15
CA GLU A 435 -14.47 -11.56 -7.00
C GLU A 435 -15.40 -10.33 -6.92
N TRP A 436 -15.48 -9.71 -5.75
CA TRP A 436 -16.18 -8.44 -5.57
C TRP A 436 -15.20 -7.29 -5.62
N ALA A 437 -15.42 -6.36 -6.54
CA ALA A 437 -14.81 -5.04 -6.53
C ALA A 437 -15.77 -4.06 -5.84
N VAL A 438 -15.28 -3.29 -4.87
CA VAL A 438 -16.11 -2.44 -4.02
C VAL A 438 -15.56 -1.03 -4.03
N ARG A 439 -16.45 -0.05 -4.18
CA ARG A 439 -16.12 1.37 -4.04
C ARG A 439 -17.10 1.99 -3.06
N ALA A 440 -16.59 2.55 -1.97
CA ALA A 440 -17.40 3.18 -0.93
C ALA A 440 -16.97 4.64 -0.71
N GLN A 441 -17.96 5.53 -0.65
CA GLN A 441 -17.78 6.94 -0.32
C GLN A 441 -18.75 7.32 0.78
N PHE A 442 -18.25 7.92 1.85
CA PHE A 442 -19.08 8.45 2.93
C PHE A 442 -19.23 9.94 2.70
N THR A 443 -20.44 10.40 2.42
CA THR A 443 -20.73 11.82 2.20
C THR A 443 -21.30 12.42 3.47
N LEU A 444 -20.64 13.47 3.94
CA LEU A 444 -21.08 14.28 5.05
C LEU A 444 -21.61 15.61 4.54
N ILE A 445 -22.82 15.97 4.97
CA ILE A 445 -23.39 17.29 4.73
C ILE A 445 -23.50 18.01 6.07
N ARG A 446 -22.85 19.17 6.18
CA ARG A 446 -22.91 20.04 7.36
C ARG A 446 -23.02 21.49 6.94
N SER A 447 -24.08 22.16 7.36
CA SER A 447 -24.28 23.60 7.11
C SER A 447 -24.15 23.99 5.62
N GLY A 448 -24.58 23.10 4.72
CA GLY A 448 -24.49 23.29 3.26
C GLY A 448 -23.18 22.84 2.63
N GLU A 449 -22.17 22.46 3.41
CA GLU A 449 -20.88 21.97 2.93
C GLU A 449 -20.89 20.44 2.79
N LYS A 450 -20.48 19.95 1.62
CA LYS A 450 -20.35 18.52 1.31
C LYS A 450 -18.89 18.08 1.45
N ARG A 451 -18.63 17.12 2.33
CA ARG A 451 -17.29 16.50 2.52
C ARG A 451 -17.39 14.99 2.27
N CYS A 452 -16.48 14.44 1.46
CA CYS A 452 -16.50 13.03 1.06
C CYS A 452 -15.33 12.28 1.67
N PHE A 453 -15.56 11.11 2.28
CA PHE A 453 -14.51 10.27 2.85
C PHE A 453 -14.38 8.95 2.09
N PRO A 454 -13.18 8.37 1.99
CA PRO A 454 -11.92 8.78 2.63
C PRO A 454 -11.32 10.06 2.00
N ALA A 455 -10.80 10.97 2.81
CA ALA A 455 -9.99 12.06 2.30
C ALA A 455 -8.70 11.50 1.66
N PRO A 456 -8.13 12.19 0.65
CA PRO A 456 -6.86 11.78 0.08
C PRO A 456 -5.73 11.76 1.15
N PRO A 457 -4.63 11.02 0.89
CA PRO A 457 -3.48 10.96 1.79
C PRO A 457 -2.98 12.34 2.25
N ILE A 458 -2.31 12.40 3.40
CA ILE A 458 -1.85 13.66 3.98
C ILE A 458 -0.86 14.40 3.09
N LYS A 459 -0.10 13.69 2.25
CA LYS A 459 0.84 14.27 1.28
C LYS A 459 0.18 14.61 -0.07
N ASP A 460 -1.12 14.34 -0.21
CA ASP A 460 -1.92 14.55 -1.42
C ASP A 460 -2.87 15.75 -1.23
N GLY A 461 -2.51 16.87 -1.85
CA GLY A 461 -3.25 18.13 -1.82
C GLY A 461 -4.54 18.16 -2.66
N THR A 462 -4.98 17.02 -3.21
CA THR A 462 -6.21 16.96 -4.01
C THR A 462 -7.42 17.39 -3.18
N GLN A 463 -8.19 18.34 -3.69
CA GLN A 463 -9.47 18.78 -3.13
C GLN A 463 -10.64 18.13 -3.88
N PHE A 464 -11.79 18.02 -3.20
CA PHE A 464 -12.97 17.40 -3.80
C PHE A 464 -13.51 18.27 -4.95
N SER A 465 -13.90 17.64 -6.04
CA SER A 465 -14.56 18.26 -7.18
C SER A 465 -15.51 17.25 -7.83
N GLU A 466 -16.41 17.73 -8.69
CA GLU A 466 -17.37 16.87 -9.40
C GLU A 466 -16.70 15.80 -10.27
N ALA A 467 -15.43 16.00 -10.68
CA ALA A 467 -14.66 14.98 -11.37
C ALA A 467 -14.42 13.72 -10.53
N TRP A 468 -14.44 13.85 -9.20
CA TRP A 468 -14.27 12.76 -8.24
C TRP A 468 -15.59 12.18 -7.72
N ALA A 469 -16.73 12.67 -8.21
CA ALA A 469 -18.05 12.23 -7.75
C ALA A 469 -18.44 10.82 -8.21
N LYS A 470 -17.74 10.26 -9.20
CA LYS A 470 -18.00 8.91 -9.73
C LYS A 470 -16.83 7.96 -9.44
N PRO A 471 -17.11 6.71 -9.04
CA PRO A 471 -16.07 5.72 -8.83
C PRO A 471 -15.53 5.19 -10.16
N ASP A 472 -14.21 5.03 -10.23
CA ASP A 472 -13.51 4.33 -11.30
C ASP A 472 -13.00 2.98 -10.78
N PHE A 473 -13.54 1.90 -11.33
CA PHE A 473 -13.19 0.53 -10.96
C PHE A 473 -11.93 0.02 -11.65
N ASN A 474 -11.39 0.77 -12.62
CA ASN A 474 -10.11 0.44 -13.26
C ASN A 474 -8.91 1.05 -12.51
N LYS A 475 -9.17 1.91 -11.52
CA LYS A 475 -8.15 2.57 -10.71
C LYS A 475 -8.23 2.10 -9.27
N VAL A 476 -7.08 1.80 -8.68
CA VAL A 476 -6.94 1.53 -7.25
C VAL A 476 -6.52 2.84 -6.56
N ASN A 477 -6.92 3.04 -5.31
CA ASN A 477 -6.58 4.24 -4.53
C ASN A 477 -7.05 5.55 -5.19
N GLN A 478 -8.29 5.55 -5.70
CA GLN A 478 -8.92 6.77 -6.21
C GLN A 478 -9.22 7.73 -5.05
N PRO A 479 -8.87 9.02 -5.14
CA PRO A 479 -9.26 10.03 -4.17
C PRO A 479 -10.77 9.99 -3.85
N PHE A 480 -11.13 10.14 -2.57
CA PHE A 480 -12.53 10.19 -2.10
C PHE A 480 -13.33 8.87 -2.21
N TRP A 481 -12.67 7.76 -2.57
CA TRP A 481 -13.28 6.45 -2.67
C TRP A 481 -12.43 5.39 -1.98
N ALA A 482 -13.03 4.67 -1.02
CA ALA A 482 -12.42 3.50 -0.44
C ALA A 482 -12.58 2.30 -1.38
N ASP A 483 -11.52 1.51 -1.54
CA ASP A 483 -11.50 0.30 -2.36
C ASP A 483 -11.08 -0.94 -1.57
N GLU A 484 -11.45 -2.12 -2.09
CA GLU A 484 -11.21 -3.40 -1.45
C GLU A 484 -9.73 -3.81 -1.35
N SER A 485 -8.83 -3.07 -2.00
CA SER A 485 -7.38 -3.32 -1.97
C SER A 485 -6.69 -2.45 -0.92
N THR A 486 -6.96 -1.14 -0.92
CA THR A 486 -6.31 -0.16 -0.03
C THR A 486 -6.98 -0.06 1.35
N HIS A 487 -8.28 -0.31 1.43
CA HIS A 487 -9.06 -0.27 2.67
C HIS A 487 -9.50 -1.66 3.12
N LYS A 488 -8.78 -2.71 2.68
CA LYS A 488 -8.99 -4.08 3.13
C LYS A 488 -8.75 -4.18 4.64
N ALA A 489 -9.61 -4.90 5.35
CA ALA A 489 -9.32 -5.27 6.73
C ALA A 489 -7.99 -6.03 6.80
N LYS A 490 -7.08 -5.55 7.66
CA LYS A 490 -5.88 -6.31 7.98
C LYS A 490 -6.32 -7.55 8.76
N PRO A 491 -5.81 -8.75 8.45
CA PRO A 491 -6.00 -9.89 9.35
C PRO A 491 -5.48 -9.47 10.73
N ASN A 492 -6.29 -9.65 11.77
CA ASN A 492 -5.83 -9.50 13.14
C ASN A 492 -4.78 -10.59 13.37
N ASP A 493 -3.52 -10.20 13.52
CA ASP A 493 -2.46 -11.05 14.10
C ASP A 493 -2.65 -11.19 15.62
#